data_AF-A0A5D4FM06-F1
#
_entry.id   AF-A0A5D4FM06-F1
#
_cell.length_a   1.000
_cell.length_b   1.000
_cell.length_c   1.000
_cell.angle_alpha   90.00
_cell.angle_beta   90.00
_cell.angle_gamma   90.00
#
_symmetry.space_group_name_H-M   'P 1'
#
loop_
_entity.id
_entity.type
_entity.pdbx_description
1 polymer ?
#
loop_
_entity_poly.entity_id
_entity_poly.type
_entity_poly.pdbx_seq_one_letter_code
_entity_poly.pdbx_strand_id
1 'polypeptide(L)'
;VWRDAWDRFVPFLQFPPAARRVLYTTNSIESLNAELRKATRNRGQFPNDTAALKTLWLMICNIEDKRAAQRAKKAKRDIECNGYIEGAKATGWKQAINQLAVAYPDRFADYL
;
A
#
# COMPACT_ATOMS: atom_id res chain seq x y z
N VAL A 1 4.32 -24.10 9.39
CA VAL A 1 4.01 -22.74 8.90
C VAL A 1 3.70 -22.72 7.40
N TRP A 2 4.65 -23.00 6.49
CA TRP A 2 4.36 -22.96 5.04
C TRP A 2 3.37 -24.03 4.56
N ARG A 3 3.50 -25.27 5.06
CA ARG A 3 2.54 -26.35 4.78
C ARG A 3 1.14 -25.99 5.25
N ASP A 4 1.02 -25.35 6.41
CA ASP A 4 -0.26 -24.97 7.02
C ASP A 4 -0.93 -23.77 6.31
N ALA A 5 -0.13 -22.91 5.68
CA ALA A 5 -0.62 -21.76 4.92
C ALA A 5 -0.81 -22.07 3.44
N TRP A 6 -0.51 -23.29 2.98
CA TRP A 6 -0.46 -23.63 1.57
C TRP A 6 -1.79 -23.39 0.87
N ASP A 7 -2.90 -23.81 1.47
CA ASP A 7 -4.25 -23.60 0.92
C ASP A 7 -4.60 -22.12 0.75
N ARG A 8 -4.04 -21.24 1.58
CA ARG A 8 -4.21 -19.78 1.46
C ARG A 8 -3.29 -19.17 0.40
N PHE A 9 -2.18 -19.82 0.08
CA PHE A 9 -1.22 -19.38 -0.92
C PHE A 9 -1.59 -19.85 -2.34
N VAL A 10 -2.19 -21.03 -2.52
CA VAL A 10 -2.55 -21.55 -3.85
C VAL A 10 -3.34 -20.55 -4.72
N PRO A 11 -4.35 -19.80 -4.19
CA PRO A 11 -5.06 -18.79 -4.99
C PRO A 11 -4.14 -17.70 -5.57
N PHE A 12 -3.05 -17.36 -4.88
CA PHE A 12 -2.08 -16.39 -5.41
C PHE A 12 -1.47 -16.84 -6.74
N LEU A 13 -1.30 -18.15 -6.96
CA LEU A 13 -0.72 -18.70 -8.19
C LEU A 13 -1.67 -18.59 -9.39
N GLN A 14 -2.97 -18.41 -9.17
CA GLN A 14 -3.97 -18.20 -10.22
C GLN A 14 -3.87 -16.80 -10.86
N PHE A 15 -3.16 -15.86 -10.22
CA PHE A 15 -2.97 -14.54 -10.81
C PHE A 15 -1.95 -14.56 -11.97
N PRO A 16 -2.21 -13.77 -13.03
CA PRO A 16 -1.25 -13.60 -14.12
C PRO A 16 0.13 -13.13 -13.62
N PRO A 17 1.22 -13.45 -14.33
CA PRO A 17 2.57 -13.13 -13.89
C PRO A 17 2.81 -11.65 -13.57
N ALA A 18 2.23 -10.72 -14.35
CA ALA A 18 2.38 -9.29 -14.08
C ALA A 18 1.63 -8.85 -12.81
N ALA A 19 0.45 -9.43 -12.55
CA ALA A 19 -0.29 -9.17 -11.32
C ALA A 19 0.42 -9.74 -10.08
N ARG A 20 0.94 -10.98 -10.17
CA ARG A 20 1.77 -11.57 -9.11
C ARG A 20 2.96 -10.67 -8.78
N ARG A 21 3.61 -10.08 -9.79
CA ARG A 21 4.73 -9.16 -9.60
C ARG A 21 4.38 -7.94 -8.75
N VAL A 22 3.24 -7.31 -9.03
CA VAL A 22 2.79 -6.17 -8.23
C VAL A 22 2.44 -6.61 -6.81
N LEU A 23 1.79 -7.77 -6.68
CA LEU A 23 1.32 -8.29 -5.40
C LEU A 23 2.45 -8.76 -4.47
N TYR A 24 3.49 -9.45 -4.97
CA TYR A 24 4.57 -9.95 -4.11
C TYR A 24 5.52 -8.84 -3.68
N THR A 25 5.48 -7.65 -4.30
CA THR A 25 6.32 -6.54 -3.86
C THR A 25 5.85 -6.02 -2.51
N THR A 26 6.53 -6.45 -1.45
CA THR A 26 6.23 -6.07 -0.07
C THR A 26 6.73 -4.68 0.29
N ASN A 27 7.56 -4.04 -0.57
CA ASN A 27 8.20 -2.74 -0.32
C ASN A 27 7.25 -1.68 0.24
N SER A 28 6.04 -1.55 -0.31
CA SER A 28 5.08 -0.54 0.15
C SER A 28 4.51 -0.84 1.53
N ILE A 29 4.20 -2.11 1.81
CA ILE A 29 3.66 -2.56 3.10
C ILE A 29 4.77 -2.52 4.17
N GLU A 30 5.96 -2.97 3.82
CA GLU A 30 7.14 -2.94 4.69
C GLU A 30 7.56 -1.50 5.02
N SER A 31 7.58 -0.60 4.03
CA SER A 31 7.87 0.83 4.24
C SER A 31 6.86 1.46 5.21
N LEU A 32 5.57 1.19 5.03
CA LEU A 32 4.53 1.69 5.94
C LEU A 32 4.70 1.13 7.35
N ASN A 33 4.88 -0.19 7.47
CA ASN A 33 5.10 -0.86 8.76
C ASN A 33 6.36 -0.36 9.46
N ALA A 34 7.43 -0.05 8.73
CA ALA A 34 8.66 0.50 9.29
C ALA A 34 8.44 1.89 9.90
N GLU A 35 7.74 2.78 9.20
CA GLU A 35 7.39 4.11 9.71
C GLU A 35 6.44 4.03 10.91
N LEU A 36 5.42 3.16 10.88
CA LEU A 36 4.51 2.95 12.01
C LEU A 36 5.24 2.41 13.25
N ARG A 37 6.17 1.46 13.06
CA ARG A 37 7.02 0.96 14.16
C ARG A 37 7.94 2.04 14.71
N LYS A 38 8.51 2.90 13.86
CA LYS A 38 9.34 4.02 14.30
C LYS A 38 8.55 5.01 15.15
N ALA A 39 7.32 5.31 14.75
CA ALA A 39 6.44 6.21 15.47
C ALA A 39 5.98 5.67 16.84
N THR A 40 5.79 4.36 16.94
CA THR A 40 5.32 3.68 18.16
C THR A 40 6.46 3.27 19.09
N ARG A 41 7.70 3.12 18.59
CA ARG A 41 8.87 2.67 19.38
C ARG A 41 9.09 3.47 20.66
N ASN A 42 8.83 4.78 20.65
CA ASN A 42 9.03 5.65 21.81
C ASN A 42 7.79 5.78 22.70
N ARG A 43 6.67 5.14 22.35
CA ARG A 43 5.40 5.17 23.09
C ARG A 43 5.17 3.80 23.72
N GLY A 44 5.64 3.63 24.96
CA GLY A 44 5.57 2.34 25.67
C GLY A 44 4.16 1.90 26.07
N GLN A 45 3.31 2.84 26.49
CA GLN A 45 1.90 2.57 26.82
C GLN A 45 0.99 3.70 26.31
N PHE A 46 -0.22 3.34 25.91
CA PHE A 46 -1.28 4.29 25.59
C PHE A 46 -2.30 4.34 26.73
N PRO A 47 -2.86 5.51 27.05
CA PRO A 47 -3.82 5.66 28.15
C PRO A 47 -5.19 5.02 27.84
N ASN A 48 -5.54 4.86 26.56
CA ASN A 48 -6.74 4.17 26.07
C ASN A 48 -6.61 3.87 24.57
N ASP A 49 -7.55 3.09 24.03
CA ASP A 49 -7.58 2.67 22.62
C ASP A 49 -7.76 3.84 21.66
N THR A 50 -8.53 4.87 22.05
CA THR A 50 -8.77 6.04 21.20
C THR A 50 -7.51 6.87 21.01
N ALA A 51 -6.66 6.98 22.04
CA ALA A 51 -5.35 7.61 21.95
C ALA A 51 -4.38 6.83 21.04
N ALA A 52 -4.43 5.50 21.08
CA ALA A 52 -3.65 4.64 20.17
C ALA A 52 -4.11 4.82 18.72
N LEU A 53 -5.43 4.79 18.47
CA LEU A 53 -5.99 4.97 17.13
C LEU A 53 -5.71 6.37 16.56
N LYS A 54 -5.90 7.42 17.36
CA LYS A 54 -5.59 8.80 16.95
C LYS A 54 -4.10 8.98 16.67
N THR A 55 -3.24 8.32 17.44
CA THR A 55 -1.80 8.29 17.18
C THR A 55 -1.51 7.69 15.81
N LEU A 56 -2.01 6.48 15.52
CA LEU A 56 -1.78 5.81 14.25
C LEU A 56 -2.28 6.65 13.07
N TRP A 57 -3.48 7.24 13.21
CA TRP A 57 -4.05 8.13 12.20
C TRP A 57 -3.12 9.32 11.89
N LEU A 58 -2.70 10.08 12.92
CA LEU A 58 -1.81 11.22 12.72
C LEU A 58 -0.46 10.82 12.09
N MET A 59 0.02 9.61 12.39
CA MET A 59 1.24 9.09 11.77
C MET A 59 1.03 8.77 10.30
N ILE A 60 -0.11 8.19 9.92
CA ILE A 60 -0.46 7.97 8.52
C ILE A 60 -0.51 9.31 7.77
N CYS A 61 -1.19 10.33 8.30
CA CYS A 61 -1.22 11.67 7.71
C CYS A 61 0.20 12.22 7.51
N ASN A 62 1.05 12.16 8.54
CA ASN A 62 2.44 12.64 8.47
C ASN A 62 3.29 11.88 7.43
N ILE A 63 3.09 10.57 7.27
CA ILE A 63 3.77 9.78 6.24
C ILE A 63 3.37 10.28 4.84
N GLU A 64 2.08 10.53 4.64
CA GLU A 64 1.56 11.00 3.36
C GLU A 64 2.02 12.43 3.03
N ASP A 65 2.01 13.34 4.01
CA ASP A 65 2.53 14.70 3.84
C ASP A 65 4.02 14.69 3.44
N LYS A 66 4.82 13.84 4.09
CA LYS A 66 6.24 13.66 3.72
C LYS A 66 6.39 13.12 2.30
N ARG A 67 5.58 12.13 1.91
CA ARG A 67 5.61 11.57 0.55
C ARG A 67 5.18 12.60 -0.49
N ALA A 68 4.16 13.40 -0.22
CA ALA A 68 3.72 14.48 -1.09
C ALA A 68 4.80 15.56 -1.24
N ALA A 69 5.44 15.98 -0.15
CA ALA A 69 6.56 16.92 -0.19
C ALA A 69 7.75 16.37 -1.01
N GLN A 70 8.06 15.07 -0.88
CA GLN A 70 9.10 14.42 -1.72
C GLN A 70 8.70 14.39 -3.20
N ARG A 71 7.43 14.13 -3.51
CA ARG A 71 6.89 14.16 -4.88
C ARG A 71 6.96 15.57 -5.47
N ALA A 72 6.61 16.60 -4.71
CA ALA A 72 6.68 18.00 -5.12
C ALA A 72 8.13 18.40 -5.45
N LYS A 73 9.08 18.06 -4.55
CA LYS A 73 10.51 18.27 -4.78
C LYS A 73 11.02 17.59 -6.05
N LYS A 74 10.64 16.33 -6.28
CA LYS A 74 11.04 15.58 -7.47
C LYS A 74 10.42 16.15 -8.75
N ALA A 75 9.16 16.58 -8.68
CA ALA A 75 8.43 17.15 -9.80
C ALA A 75 8.76 18.63 -10.06
N LYS A 76 9.54 19.28 -9.17
CA LYS A 76 9.83 20.72 -9.20
C LYS A 76 8.58 21.59 -9.33
N ARG A 77 7.46 21.15 -8.74
CA ARG A 77 6.17 21.86 -8.73
C ARG A 77 5.51 21.65 -7.39
N ASP A 78 4.72 22.63 -6.95
CA ASP A 78 3.87 22.44 -5.79
C ASP A 78 2.79 21.40 -6.11
N ILE A 79 2.65 20.44 -5.21
CA ILE A 79 1.62 19.41 -5.26
C ILE A 79 0.79 19.65 -4.01
N GLU A 80 -0.47 20.05 -4.21
CA GLU A 80 -1.42 20.20 -3.12
C GLU A 80 -1.68 18.83 -2.49
N CYS A 81 -1.39 18.72 -1.20
CA CYS A 81 -1.66 17.52 -0.42
C CYS A 81 -3.11 17.62 0.06
N ASN A 82 -4.04 16.92 -0.61
CA ASN A 82 -5.48 16.96 -0.33
C ASN A 82 -5.88 16.19 0.96
N GLY A 83 -4.92 15.72 1.76
CA GLY A 83 -5.15 14.95 2.98
C GLY A 83 -5.57 13.50 2.75
N TYR A 84 -5.70 13.06 1.49
CA TYR A 84 -5.99 11.67 1.16
C TYR A 84 -4.70 10.86 1.00
N ILE A 85 -4.79 9.56 1.29
CA ILE A 85 -3.68 8.62 1.09
C ILE A 85 -3.49 8.43 -0.41
N GLU A 86 -2.50 9.09 -0.99
CA GLU A 86 -2.18 8.98 -2.40
C GLU A 86 -1.09 7.93 -2.58
N GLY A 87 -1.51 6.72 -2.99
CA GLY A 87 -0.61 5.62 -3.28
C GLY A 87 0.49 6.01 -4.29
N ALA A 88 1.69 5.47 -4.10
CA ALA A 88 2.76 5.60 -5.08
C ALA A 88 2.36 4.92 -6.41
N LYS A 89 2.89 5.43 -7.54
CA LYS A 89 2.76 4.74 -8.83
C LYS A 89 3.35 3.33 -8.72
N ALA A 90 2.51 2.30 -8.81
CA ALA A 90 2.95 0.92 -8.81
C ALA A 90 3.62 0.56 -10.16
N THR A 91 4.86 0.12 -10.11
CA THR A 91 5.61 -0.30 -11.30
C THR A 91 4.95 -1.54 -11.92
N GLY A 92 4.68 -1.50 -13.23
CA GLY A 92 4.05 -2.61 -13.93
C GLY A 92 2.52 -2.70 -13.78
N TRP A 93 1.89 -1.73 -13.10
CA TRP A 93 0.44 -1.73 -12.87
C TRP A 93 -0.40 -1.81 -14.15
N LYS A 94 -0.01 -1.07 -15.19
CA LYS A 94 -0.69 -1.12 -16.51
C LYS A 94 -0.66 -2.52 -17.13
N GLN A 95 0.49 -3.20 -17.05
CA GLN A 95 0.63 -4.57 -17.55
C GLN A 95 -0.19 -5.55 -16.70
N ALA A 96 -0.22 -5.35 -15.38
CA ALA A 96 -1.01 -6.15 -14.46
C ALA A 96 -2.52 -6.02 -14.74
N ILE A 97 -3.05 -4.79 -14.86
CA ILE A 97 -4.46 -4.56 -15.19
C ILE A 97 -4.83 -5.22 -16.52
N ASN A 98 -4.03 -5.03 -17.57
CA ASN A 98 -4.33 -5.62 -18.87
C ASN A 98 -4.43 -7.15 -18.79
N GLN A 99 -3.52 -7.80 -18.06
CA GLN A 99 -3.59 -9.26 -17.87
C GLN A 99 -4.76 -9.68 -17.00
N LEU A 100 -5.12 -8.91 -15.97
CA LEU A 100 -6.27 -9.17 -15.12
C LEU A 100 -7.59 -9.02 -15.86
N ALA A 101 -7.70 -8.02 -16.74
CA ALA A 101 -8.87 -7.81 -17.59
C ALA A 101 -9.12 -9.01 -18.53
N VAL A 102 -8.05 -9.58 -19.08
CA VAL A 102 -8.15 -10.79 -19.91
C VAL A 102 -8.49 -12.04 -19.09
N ALA A 103 -7.89 -12.18 -17.90
CA ALA A 103 -8.09 -13.37 -17.05
C ALA A 103 -9.45 -13.37 -16.32
N TYR A 104 -10.00 -12.20 -16.03
CA TYR A 104 -11.24 -12.00 -15.27
C TYR A 104 -12.16 -10.97 -15.95
N PRO A 105 -12.64 -11.22 -17.17
CA PRO A 105 -13.36 -10.23 -17.98
C PRO A 105 -14.61 -9.69 -17.27
N ASP A 106 -15.41 -10.57 -16.66
CA ASP A 106 -16.66 -10.20 -15.97
C ASP A 106 -16.45 -9.31 -14.74
N ARG A 107 -15.21 -9.20 -14.23
CA ARG A 107 -14.88 -8.43 -13.02
C ARG A 107 -14.41 -7.01 -13.32
N PHE A 108 -13.96 -6.76 -14.55
CA PHE A 108 -13.40 -5.47 -14.97
C PHE A 108 -14.21 -4.78 -16.07
N ALA A 109 -15.23 -5.45 -16.63
CA ALA A 109 -16.08 -4.91 -17.69
C ALA A 109 -16.71 -3.54 -17.34
N ASP A 110 -17.07 -3.32 -16.07
CA ASP A 110 -17.68 -2.06 -15.62
C ASP A 110 -16.66 -0.93 -15.36
N TYR A 111 -15.36 -1.25 -15.35
CA TYR A 111 -14.28 -0.35 -14.92
C TYR A 111 -13.28 -0.01 -16.04
N LEU A 112 -13.48 -0.52 -17.25
CA LEU A 112 -12.66 -0.32 -18.44
C LEU A 112 -13.39 0.56 -19.47
#